data_AF-A0A0N4YG64-F1
#
_entry.id   AF-A0A0N4YG64-F1
#
_cell.length_a   1.000
_cell.length_b   1.000
_cell.length_c   1.000
_cell.angle_alpha   90.00
_cell.angle_beta   90.00
_cell.angle_gamma   90.00
#
_symmetry.space_group_name_H-M   'P 1'
#
loop_
_entity.id
_entity.type
_entity.pdbx_description
1 polymer ?
#
loop_
_entity_poly.entity_id
_entity_poly.type
_entity_poly.pdbx_seq_one_letter_code
_entity_poly.pdbx_strand_id
1 'polypeptide(L)'
;MRDRCSFQLWTNVLLTDPERVSFEEHPVFACLSHGFYHIVMLVKSIIQNASVYEEEDFNPHLPFPCSSRYSLHEVVQLLKDVELDLVKSSEDPARSEDKTKLLTLSSRIAFMRLFLVVISYLVPPRRTECIDSDPTQLPSLDAVGFTADLDSATRVASKLVLLSSKFLDTSMNEAAPRPNGIERDGDFSWLVAFEPELNRRYLPSTFPRKIEILPREKALPHLHRISCKIQFMATQVHNNLADSGTLVEFMKWFSFDDSCVLTRSILQMVVYPLDDNVLGTQPTALLVERSLKNTVLPLALIPHTPLYDNEECRKVVEDFTMNMTRVMLSLYQNFGFNLARQRDKLVVILEEMNELHEDACRADSVCREILKDLHNKYNPFVTFVFTQTLALVVYHIELSFRLDLFSPFEFTYIYWFYGEVVGRWYMTSIEKTREIMKDTLKKELELHDQGRKNKKKARPRLQHEEHFRIRSAIWQDQLILRYGHSAMADATFHMAAALIKMGQIRVPMWDADSERLRFEHRMAFLSSVGEPLHVSYEEFLMRSRVRELIDGDIAVPLQRAIDTFELARNQFEKLSDRPEFTMHIKPLILVCRTNVVVARLLLAGNVQDRRVIWQFLPDSPMFPVLKLVAGK
;
A
#
# COMPACT_ATOMS: atom_id res chain seq x y z
N MET A 1 -9.12 -9.97 7.13
CA MET A 1 -10.27 -10.35 7.98
C MET A 1 -11.52 -9.85 7.28
N ARG A 2 -12.63 -10.59 7.30
CA ARG A 2 -13.88 -10.22 6.61
C ARG A 2 -14.67 -9.28 7.53
N ASP A 3 -14.71 -7.98 7.24
CA ASP A 3 -15.42 -7.00 8.06
C ASP A 3 -16.91 -6.94 7.66
N ARG A 4 -17.65 -8.00 7.97
CA ARG A 4 -19.10 -8.08 7.70
C ARG A 4 -19.90 -7.49 8.87
N CYS A 5 -20.03 -6.17 8.90
CA CYS A 5 -20.76 -5.40 9.93
C CYS A 5 -22.22 -5.86 10.14
N SER A 6 -22.92 -6.27 9.07
CA SER A 6 -24.35 -6.58 9.12
C SER A 6 -24.73 -7.79 9.98
N PHE A 7 -23.79 -8.68 10.29
CA PHE A 7 -24.07 -9.89 11.07
C PHE A 7 -23.60 -9.80 12.52
N GLN A 8 -22.48 -9.14 12.80
CA GLN A 8 -21.80 -9.27 14.11
C GLN A 8 -22.22 -8.23 15.15
N LEU A 9 -22.55 -7.00 14.74
CA LEU A 9 -22.81 -5.91 15.69
C LEU A 9 -24.24 -5.98 16.24
N TRP A 10 -25.19 -6.24 15.35
CA TRP A 10 -26.62 -6.14 15.64
C TRP A 10 -27.19 -7.33 16.41
N THR A 11 -26.34 -8.26 16.88
CA THR A 11 -26.74 -9.28 17.86
C THR A 11 -26.81 -8.70 19.28
N ASN A 12 -26.18 -7.55 19.54
CA ASN A 12 -26.31 -6.87 20.82
C ASN A 12 -27.60 -6.04 20.86
N VAL A 13 -28.53 -6.44 21.72
CA VAL A 13 -29.85 -5.84 21.89
C VAL A 13 -29.77 -4.36 22.29
N LEU A 14 -28.75 -3.97 23.06
CA LEU A 14 -28.54 -2.56 23.47
C LEU A 14 -28.11 -1.67 22.30
N LEU A 15 -27.53 -2.27 21.25
CA LEU A 15 -27.14 -1.56 20.05
C LEU A 15 -28.24 -1.53 18.99
N THR A 16 -29.45 -2.05 19.27
CA THR A 16 -30.56 -1.94 18.31
C THR A 16 -31.35 -0.65 18.40
N ASP A 17 -31.30 0.00 19.54
CA ASP A 17 -31.90 1.30 19.80
C ASP A 17 -31.08 1.97 20.91
N PRO A 18 -30.43 3.13 20.65
CA PRO A 18 -29.58 3.76 21.65
C PRO A 18 -30.38 4.35 22.82
N GLU A 19 -31.70 4.52 22.67
CA GLU A 19 -32.60 5.00 23.73
C GLU A 19 -33.16 3.87 24.60
N ARG A 20 -32.87 2.61 24.27
CA ARG A 20 -33.33 1.44 25.04
C ARG A 20 -32.91 1.47 26.50
N VAL A 21 -31.86 2.23 26.82
CA VAL A 21 -31.36 2.41 28.18
C VAL A 21 -31.36 3.90 28.52
N SER A 22 -32.09 4.28 29.58
CA SER A 22 -32.10 5.66 30.08
C SER A 22 -30.74 6.04 30.65
N PHE A 23 -30.23 7.22 30.25
CA PHE A 23 -28.99 7.77 30.80
C PHE A 23 -29.09 8.05 32.31
N GLU A 24 -30.27 8.44 32.79
CA GLU A 24 -30.50 8.74 34.21
C GLU A 24 -30.39 7.48 35.10
N GLU A 25 -30.78 6.32 34.57
CA GLU A 25 -30.77 5.04 35.30
C GLU A 25 -29.44 4.29 35.14
N HIS A 26 -28.89 4.31 33.93
CA HIS A 26 -27.73 3.52 33.54
C HIS A 26 -26.77 4.31 32.64
N PRO A 27 -26.06 5.32 33.19
CA PRO A 27 -25.25 6.25 32.42
C PRO A 27 -24.14 5.58 31.61
N VAL A 28 -23.53 4.51 32.15
CA VAL A 28 -22.48 3.72 31.47
C VAL A 28 -23.00 3.05 30.20
N PHE A 29 -24.13 2.35 30.28
CA PHE A 29 -24.69 1.63 29.13
C PHE A 29 -25.26 2.60 28.10
N ALA A 30 -25.90 3.67 28.54
CA ALA A 30 -26.42 4.71 27.67
C ALA A 30 -25.28 5.43 26.89
N CYS A 31 -24.22 5.88 27.57
CA CYS A 31 -23.11 6.55 26.88
C CYS A 31 -22.37 5.61 25.92
N LEU A 32 -22.20 4.33 26.27
CA LEU A 32 -21.62 3.32 25.39
C LEU A 32 -22.48 3.11 24.14
N SER A 33 -23.79 2.97 24.30
CA SER A 33 -24.72 2.77 23.18
C SER A 33 -24.67 3.95 22.21
N HIS A 34 -24.81 5.18 22.70
CA HIS A 34 -24.70 6.39 21.86
C HIS A 34 -23.31 6.52 21.20
N GLY A 35 -22.22 6.24 21.93
CA GLY A 35 -20.86 6.30 21.37
C GLY A 35 -20.62 5.26 20.27
N PHE A 36 -21.10 4.02 20.45
CA PHE A 36 -21.02 2.99 19.41
C PHE A 36 -21.79 3.39 18.15
N TYR A 37 -22.97 3.99 18.29
CA TYR A 37 -23.74 4.50 17.14
C TYR A 37 -22.94 5.52 16.33
N HIS A 38 -22.31 6.48 17.00
CA HIS A 38 -21.43 7.45 16.32
C HIS A 38 -20.23 6.78 15.66
N ILE A 39 -19.60 5.78 16.29
CA ILE A 39 -18.50 5.02 15.66
C ILE A 39 -18.98 4.31 14.40
N VAL A 40 -20.08 3.55 14.47
CA VAL A 40 -20.62 2.80 13.32
C VAL A 40 -20.92 3.74 12.16
N MET A 41 -21.53 4.89 12.48
CA MET A 41 -21.84 5.88 11.49
C MET A 41 -20.58 6.51 10.91
N LEU A 42 -19.62 6.96 11.72
CA LEU A 42 -18.36 7.49 11.21
C LEU A 42 -17.63 6.48 10.32
N VAL A 43 -17.46 5.24 10.78
CA VAL A 43 -16.81 4.15 10.03
C VAL A 43 -17.51 3.91 8.68
N LYS A 44 -18.84 3.74 8.69
CA LYS A 44 -19.61 3.58 7.46
C LYS A 44 -19.42 4.77 6.51
N SER A 45 -19.47 5.99 7.05
CA SER A 45 -19.30 7.22 6.27
C SER A 45 -17.94 7.27 5.60
N ILE A 46 -16.88 7.04 6.35
CA ILE A 46 -15.50 7.06 5.87
C ILE A 46 -15.29 6.03 4.76
N ILE A 47 -15.73 4.78 4.99
CA ILE A 47 -15.55 3.71 4.01
C ILE A 47 -16.34 3.98 2.73
N GLN A 48 -17.60 4.43 2.86
CA GLN A 48 -18.43 4.74 1.70
C GLN A 48 -17.91 5.93 0.89
N ASN A 49 -17.50 7.02 1.55
CA ASN A 49 -17.01 8.21 0.84
C ASN A 49 -15.64 7.95 0.19
N ALA A 50 -14.76 7.19 0.85
CA ALA A 50 -13.47 6.82 0.27
C ALA A 50 -13.62 5.95 -1.00
N SER A 51 -14.74 5.22 -1.15
CA SER A 51 -15.06 4.43 -2.35
C SER A 51 -13.99 3.38 -2.73
N VAL A 52 -13.32 2.80 -1.73
CA VAL A 52 -12.18 1.88 -1.89
C VAL A 52 -12.41 0.51 -1.24
N TYR A 53 -13.63 0.00 -1.38
CA TYR A 53 -14.05 -1.30 -0.86
C TYR A 53 -14.97 -2.01 -1.85
N GLU A 54 -15.00 -3.33 -1.76
CA GLU A 54 -16.00 -4.19 -2.40
C GLU A 54 -16.90 -4.82 -1.32
N GLU A 55 -18.05 -5.39 -1.69
CA GLU A 55 -18.96 -6.03 -0.71
C GLU A 55 -18.31 -7.18 0.08
N GLU A 56 -17.24 -7.78 -0.47
CA GLU A 56 -16.45 -8.80 0.22
C GLU A 56 -15.60 -8.25 1.38
N ASP A 57 -15.20 -6.98 1.28
CA ASP A 57 -14.37 -6.29 2.27
C ASP A 57 -15.22 -5.68 3.39
N PHE A 58 -16.32 -5.02 3.03
CA PHE A 58 -17.18 -4.31 3.96
C PHE A 58 -18.64 -4.38 3.53
N ASN A 59 -19.53 -4.67 4.47
CA ASN A 59 -20.97 -4.60 4.25
C ASN A 59 -21.56 -3.33 4.90
N PRO A 60 -21.98 -2.32 4.12
CA PRO A 60 -22.53 -1.07 4.63
C PRO A 60 -24.01 -1.15 5.03
N HIS A 61 -24.68 -2.29 4.82
CA HIS A 61 -26.11 -2.45 5.06
C HIS A 61 -26.43 -2.31 6.55
N LEU A 62 -27.35 -1.38 6.87
CA LEU A 62 -27.88 -1.20 8.20
C LEU A 62 -29.28 -1.83 8.24
N PRO A 63 -29.57 -2.74 9.19
CA PRO A 63 -30.87 -3.38 9.30
C PRO A 63 -32.00 -2.43 9.77
N PHE A 64 -31.64 -1.29 10.36
CA PHE A 64 -32.56 -0.26 10.84
C PHE A 64 -31.91 1.13 10.80
N PRO A 65 -32.69 2.22 10.84
CA PRO A 65 -32.15 3.58 10.96
C PRO A 65 -31.28 3.70 12.21
N CYS A 66 -30.03 4.13 12.03
CA CYS A 66 -29.07 4.27 13.11
C CYS A 66 -28.85 5.75 13.45
N SER A 67 -29.70 6.32 14.30
CA SER A 67 -29.58 7.72 14.76
C SER A 67 -29.39 7.79 16.28
N SER A 68 -28.62 8.78 16.73
CA SER A 68 -28.47 9.13 18.13
C SER A 68 -29.14 10.49 18.37
N ARG A 69 -29.92 10.63 19.45
CA ARG A 69 -30.51 11.91 19.86
C ARG A 69 -29.46 12.98 20.20
N TYR A 70 -28.30 12.52 20.67
CA TYR A 70 -27.17 13.38 21.01
C TYR A 70 -26.24 13.53 19.80
N SER A 71 -25.80 14.75 19.56
CA SER A 71 -24.75 15.08 18.62
C SER A 71 -23.41 14.44 19.01
N LEU A 72 -22.46 14.39 18.07
CA LEU A 72 -21.13 13.83 18.33
C LEU A 72 -20.43 14.54 19.51
N HIS A 73 -20.53 15.87 19.55
CA HIS A 73 -19.94 16.68 20.61
C HIS A 73 -20.54 16.35 21.99
N GLU A 74 -21.87 16.27 22.07
CA GLU A 74 -22.56 15.91 23.31
C GLU A 74 -22.18 14.51 23.77
N VAL A 75 -22.11 13.52 22.87
CA VAL A 75 -21.69 12.15 23.23
C VAL A 75 -20.24 12.10 23.71
N VAL A 76 -19.33 12.84 23.08
CA VAL A 76 -17.93 12.95 23.57
C VAL A 76 -17.88 13.53 24.98
N GLN A 77 -18.74 14.51 25.30
CA GLN A 77 -18.84 15.09 26.63
C GLN A 77 -19.46 14.11 27.64
N LEU A 78 -20.55 13.42 27.30
CA LEU A 78 -21.17 12.38 28.14
C LEU A 78 -20.17 11.26 28.48
N LEU A 79 -19.39 10.81 27.50
CA LEU A 79 -18.34 9.80 27.73
C LEU A 79 -17.27 10.30 28.70
N LYS A 80 -16.90 11.57 28.60
CA LYS A 80 -15.90 12.19 29.49
C LYS A 80 -16.42 12.29 30.92
N ASP A 81 -17.68 12.68 31.10
CA ASP A 81 -18.27 12.84 32.42
C ASP A 81 -18.40 11.48 33.13
N VAL A 82 -18.89 10.46 32.41
CA VAL A 82 -18.96 9.07 32.93
C VAL A 82 -17.56 8.50 33.22
N GLU A 83 -16.57 8.77 32.36
CA GLU A 83 -15.18 8.39 32.60
C GLU A 83 -14.65 8.96 33.93
N LEU A 84 -14.86 10.26 34.17
CA LEU A 84 -14.39 10.95 35.38
C LEU A 84 -15.12 10.44 36.63
N ASP A 85 -16.41 10.17 36.54
CA ASP A 85 -17.19 9.67 37.68
C ASP A 85 -16.83 8.24 38.05
N LEU A 86 -16.46 7.39 37.08
CA LEU A 86 -15.89 6.07 37.33
C LEU A 86 -14.52 6.15 38.02
N VAL A 87 -13.68 7.11 37.62
CA VAL A 87 -12.38 7.34 38.28
C VAL A 87 -12.59 7.77 39.73
N LYS A 88 -13.44 8.76 39.99
CA LYS A 88 -13.80 9.18 41.36
C LYS A 88 -14.36 8.02 42.18
N SER A 89 -15.26 7.23 41.58
CA SER A 89 -15.85 6.05 42.23
C SER A 89 -14.82 4.97 42.58
N SER A 90 -13.70 4.90 41.85
CA SER A 90 -12.62 3.95 42.10
C SER A 90 -11.71 4.36 43.28
N GLU A 91 -11.80 5.62 43.70
CA GLU A 91 -11.08 6.16 44.85
C GLU A 91 -11.87 6.01 46.17
N ASP A 92 -13.16 5.67 46.08
CA ASP A 92 -14.01 5.39 47.23
C ASP A 92 -13.52 4.14 48.00
N PRO A 93 -13.12 4.26 49.28
CA PRO A 93 -12.70 3.13 50.09
C PRO A 93 -13.74 2.01 50.17
N ALA A 94 -15.04 2.33 50.08
CA ALA A 94 -16.13 1.35 50.11
C ALA A 94 -16.17 0.45 48.86
N ARG A 95 -15.53 0.85 47.76
CA ARG A 95 -15.50 0.12 46.48
C ARG A 95 -14.11 -0.40 46.13
N SER A 96 -13.24 -0.57 47.15
CA SER A 96 -11.86 -1.01 46.98
C SER A 96 -11.72 -2.33 46.19
N GLU A 97 -12.63 -3.29 46.39
CA GLU A 97 -12.64 -4.57 45.67
C GLU A 97 -12.98 -4.44 44.17
N ASP A 98 -13.70 -3.38 43.78
CA ASP A 98 -14.10 -3.12 42.40
C ASP A 98 -13.21 -2.09 41.69
N LYS A 99 -12.19 -1.56 42.38
CA LYS A 99 -11.31 -0.50 41.87
C LYS A 99 -10.74 -0.84 40.49
N THR A 100 -10.21 -2.05 40.31
CA THR A 100 -9.62 -2.49 39.04
C THR A 100 -10.65 -2.58 37.91
N LYS A 101 -11.87 -3.04 38.22
CA LYS A 101 -12.98 -3.12 37.27
C LYS A 101 -13.46 -1.74 36.83
N LEU A 102 -13.62 -0.81 37.79
CA LEU A 102 -14.02 0.57 37.53
C LEU A 102 -13.00 1.31 36.64
N LEU A 103 -11.71 1.15 36.93
CA LEU A 103 -10.64 1.74 36.12
C LEU A 103 -10.54 1.12 34.72
N THR A 104 -10.82 -0.19 34.60
CA THR A 104 -10.86 -0.88 33.31
C THR A 104 -12.03 -0.38 32.45
N LEU A 105 -13.22 -0.24 33.05
CA LEU A 105 -14.39 0.32 32.37
C LEU A 105 -14.16 1.77 31.94
N SER A 106 -13.60 2.60 32.84
CA SER A 106 -13.22 3.99 32.52
C SER A 106 -12.25 4.03 31.33
N SER A 107 -11.25 3.14 31.29
CA SER A 107 -10.30 3.06 30.16
C SER A 107 -10.96 2.69 28.83
N ARG A 108 -11.99 1.83 28.83
CA ARG A 108 -12.76 1.49 27.61
C ARG A 108 -13.59 2.66 27.11
N ILE A 109 -14.24 3.38 28.03
CA ILE A 109 -15.02 4.60 27.71
C ILE A 109 -14.08 5.69 27.17
N ALA A 110 -12.94 5.90 27.82
CA ALA A 110 -11.90 6.82 27.38
C ALA A 110 -11.38 6.45 25.98
N PHE A 111 -11.14 5.17 25.70
CA PHE A 111 -10.74 4.71 24.36
C PHE A 111 -11.78 5.09 23.30
N MET A 112 -13.05 4.79 23.54
CA MET A 112 -14.14 5.10 22.61
C MET A 112 -14.23 6.61 22.36
N ARG A 113 -14.12 7.42 23.42
CA ARG A 113 -14.11 8.88 23.34
C ARG A 113 -12.92 9.40 22.53
N LEU A 114 -11.70 8.94 22.81
CA LEU A 114 -10.50 9.36 22.09
C LEU A 114 -10.52 8.90 20.63
N PHE A 115 -11.12 7.74 20.34
CA PHE A 115 -11.32 7.25 18.98
C PHE A 115 -12.22 8.18 18.18
N LEU A 116 -13.37 8.57 18.74
CA LEU A 116 -14.26 9.56 18.10
C LEU A 116 -13.55 10.90 17.85
N VAL A 117 -12.80 11.39 18.83
CA VAL A 117 -12.07 12.67 18.73
C VAL A 117 -10.97 12.61 17.68
N VAL A 118 -10.13 11.56 17.67
CA VAL A 118 -9.04 11.47 16.68
C VAL A 118 -9.57 11.37 15.25
N ILE A 119 -10.65 10.60 15.05
CA ILE A 119 -11.28 10.49 13.74
C ILE A 119 -11.84 11.84 13.29
N SER A 120 -12.42 12.64 14.19
CA SER A 120 -12.93 13.98 13.84
C SER A 120 -11.84 14.98 13.43
N TYR A 121 -10.59 14.79 13.88
CA TYR A 121 -9.45 15.59 13.42
C TYR A 121 -8.93 15.13 12.05
N LEU A 122 -9.11 13.85 11.72
CA LEU A 122 -8.62 13.27 10.47
C LEU A 122 -9.62 13.36 9.33
N VAL A 123 -10.92 13.22 9.63
CA VAL A 123 -12.01 13.23 8.66
C VAL A 123 -13.18 14.02 9.27
N PRO A 124 -13.79 14.96 8.54
CA PRO A 124 -14.84 15.79 9.11
C PRO A 124 -16.06 14.94 9.47
N PRO A 125 -16.82 15.33 10.50
CA PRO A 125 -18.09 14.68 10.80
C PRO A 125 -19.12 14.95 9.68
N ARG A 126 -20.22 14.20 9.70
CA ARG A 126 -21.35 14.38 8.77
C ARG A 126 -22.07 15.71 9.00
N ARG A 127 -22.70 16.25 7.94
CA ARG A 127 -23.66 17.36 8.08
C ARG A 127 -24.95 16.88 8.74
N THR A 128 -25.45 17.65 9.70
CA THR A 128 -26.74 17.41 10.38
C THR A 128 -27.94 17.88 9.54
N GLU A 129 -27.70 18.70 8.50
CA GLU A 129 -28.73 19.37 7.72
C GLU A 129 -28.99 18.64 6.38
N CYS A 130 -29.77 17.57 6.41
CA CYS A 130 -30.46 17.08 5.22
C CYS A 130 -31.82 16.50 5.62
N ILE A 131 -32.76 17.42 5.85
CA ILE A 131 -34.09 17.15 6.42
C ILE A 131 -34.96 16.29 5.47
N ASP A 132 -34.62 16.21 4.18
CA ASP A 132 -35.41 15.51 3.14
C ASP A 132 -34.77 14.22 2.58
N SER A 133 -33.73 13.68 3.23
CA SER A 133 -33.09 12.43 2.78
C SER A 133 -33.77 11.19 3.38
N ASP A 134 -33.93 10.14 2.57
CA ASP A 134 -34.38 8.82 3.02
C ASP A 134 -33.61 8.41 4.29
N PRO A 135 -34.26 8.06 5.42
CA PRO A 135 -33.60 7.72 6.68
C PRO A 135 -32.70 6.47 6.58
N THR A 136 -32.78 5.72 5.48
CA THR A 136 -31.89 4.61 5.16
C THR A 136 -30.66 5.03 4.33
N GLN A 137 -30.71 6.21 3.70
CA GLN A 137 -29.60 6.83 2.96
C GLN A 137 -28.78 7.74 3.86
N LEU A 138 -27.46 7.77 3.61
CA LEU A 138 -26.52 8.51 4.43
C LEU A 138 -26.29 9.90 3.84
N PRO A 139 -26.38 10.99 4.62
CA PRO A 139 -25.92 12.30 4.16
C PRO A 139 -24.40 12.26 3.91
N SER A 140 -23.94 13.02 2.92
CA SER A 140 -22.53 13.10 2.52
C SER A 140 -21.65 13.74 3.61
N LEU A 141 -20.35 13.44 3.56
CA LEU A 141 -19.36 14.13 4.39
C LEU A 141 -19.14 15.57 3.90
N ASP A 142 -18.86 16.50 4.83
CA ASP A 142 -18.42 17.85 4.49
C ASP A 142 -16.90 17.90 4.26
N ALA A 143 -16.42 17.12 3.30
CA ALA A 143 -14.99 16.96 3.07
C ALA A 143 -14.42 17.96 2.06
N VAL A 144 -15.25 18.59 1.22
CA VAL A 144 -14.76 19.53 0.19
C VAL A 144 -14.09 20.73 0.87
N GLY A 145 -12.78 20.90 0.62
CA GLY A 145 -11.98 21.95 1.26
C GLY A 145 -11.65 21.69 2.74
N PHE A 146 -11.93 20.50 3.27
CA PHE A 146 -11.50 20.11 4.60
C PHE A 146 -9.99 19.85 4.63
N THR A 147 -9.33 20.28 5.70
CA THR A 147 -7.93 19.97 5.97
C THR A 147 -7.83 19.22 7.29
N ALA A 148 -7.24 18.03 7.26
CA ALA A 148 -7.02 17.24 8.46
C ALA A 148 -6.08 17.95 9.45
N ASP A 149 -6.45 18.00 10.73
CA ASP A 149 -5.59 18.50 11.81
C ASP A 149 -4.69 17.35 12.30
N LEU A 150 -3.61 17.10 11.54
CA LEU A 150 -2.66 16.01 11.81
C LEU A 150 -1.93 16.18 13.15
N ASP A 151 -1.73 17.41 13.62
CA ASP A 151 -1.04 17.70 14.89
C ASP A 151 -1.92 17.32 16.08
N SER A 152 -3.19 17.76 16.08
CA SER A 152 -4.15 17.35 17.11
C SER A 152 -4.44 15.87 17.05
N ALA A 153 -4.59 15.31 15.83
CA ALA A 153 -4.76 13.88 15.64
C ALA A 153 -3.58 13.09 16.23
N THR A 154 -2.34 13.49 15.99
CA THR A 154 -1.13 12.83 16.53
C THR A 154 -1.10 12.83 18.05
N ARG A 155 -1.41 13.97 18.68
CA ARG A 155 -1.47 14.09 20.16
C ARG A 155 -2.53 13.16 20.75
N VAL A 156 -3.72 13.10 20.16
CA VAL A 156 -4.81 12.25 20.65
C VAL A 156 -4.58 10.78 20.35
N ALA A 157 -4.09 10.44 19.16
CA ALA A 157 -3.76 9.09 18.74
C ALA A 157 -2.69 8.46 19.66
N SER A 158 -1.71 9.25 20.10
CA SER A 158 -0.68 8.78 21.04
C SER A 158 -1.28 8.32 22.37
N LYS A 159 -2.31 9.04 22.87
CA LYS A 159 -3.06 8.63 24.06
C LYS A 159 -3.92 7.40 23.79
N LEU A 160 -4.52 7.31 22.59
CA LEU A 160 -5.31 6.15 22.15
C LEU A 160 -4.46 4.86 22.09
N VAL A 161 -3.23 4.95 21.59
CA VAL A 161 -2.26 3.85 21.54
C VAL A 161 -1.86 3.40 22.94
N LEU A 162 -1.57 4.35 23.84
CA LEU A 162 -1.26 4.05 25.23
C LEU A 162 -2.44 3.36 25.95
N LEU A 163 -3.66 3.87 25.77
CA LEU A 163 -4.86 3.27 26.37
C LEU A 163 -5.12 1.88 25.81
N SER A 164 -5.07 1.71 24.48
CA SER A 164 -5.29 0.41 23.86
C SER A 164 -4.34 -0.63 24.40
N SER A 165 -3.04 -0.33 24.46
CA SER A 165 -2.05 -1.22 25.09
C SER A 165 -2.41 -1.58 26.53
N LYS A 166 -2.82 -0.59 27.35
CA LYS A 166 -3.19 -0.81 28.76
C LYS A 166 -4.41 -1.70 28.96
N PHE A 167 -5.48 -1.52 28.16
CA PHE A 167 -6.70 -2.33 28.34
C PHE A 167 -6.68 -3.65 27.57
N LEU A 168 -5.68 -3.92 26.72
CA LEU A 168 -5.43 -5.29 26.19
C LEU A 168 -5.38 -6.29 27.35
N ASP A 169 -4.60 -5.97 28.38
CA ASP A 169 -4.35 -6.87 29.51
C ASP A 169 -5.51 -6.84 30.52
N THR A 170 -6.00 -5.66 30.89
CA THR A 170 -7.06 -5.57 31.90
C THR A 170 -8.41 -6.05 31.37
N SER A 171 -8.70 -5.87 30.09
CA SER A 171 -10.01 -6.29 29.54
C SER A 171 -10.15 -7.80 29.38
N MET A 172 -9.03 -8.53 29.28
CA MET A 172 -9.08 -9.99 29.26
C MET A 172 -9.37 -10.58 30.65
N ASN A 173 -8.82 -9.97 31.71
CA ASN A 173 -8.89 -10.50 33.07
C ASN A 173 -10.10 -9.99 33.87
N GLU A 174 -10.51 -8.73 33.65
CA GLU A 174 -11.57 -8.07 34.43
C GLU A 174 -12.94 -8.09 33.75
N ALA A 175 -13.05 -8.68 32.55
CA ALA A 175 -14.33 -8.88 31.88
C ALA A 175 -15.11 -10.05 32.49
N ALA A 176 -16.40 -10.15 32.14
CA ALA A 176 -17.22 -11.29 32.55
C ALA A 176 -16.52 -12.62 32.17
N PRO A 177 -16.33 -13.53 33.15
CA PRO A 177 -15.68 -14.81 32.91
C PRO A 177 -16.59 -15.69 32.05
N ARG A 178 -15.96 -16.60 31.29
CA ARG A 178 -16.71 -17.58 30.50
C ARG A 178 -17.45 -18.54 31.44
N PRO A 179 -18.70 -18.92 31.11
CA PRO A 179 -19.36 -20.02 31.76
C PRO A 179 -18.58 -21.34 31.64
N ASN A 180 -18.79 -22.25 32.59
CA ASN A 180 -18.19 -23.59 32.57
C ASN A 180 -18.57 -24.33 31.27
N GLY A 181 -17.58 -24.91 30.59
CA GLY A 181 -17.75 -25.63 29.33
C GLY A 181 -17.62 -24.77 28.05
N ILE A 182 -17.40 -23.46 28.18
CA ILE A 182 -17.12 -22.57 27.04
C ILE A 182 -15.62 -22.26 26.98
N GLU A 183 -14.91 -22.89 26.05
CA GLU A 183 -13.45 -22.72 25.90
C GLU A 183 -13.06 -21.47 25.11
N ARG A 184 -13.94 -20.97 24.22
CA ARG A 184 -13.67 -19.83 23.34
C ARG A 184 -14.90 -18.95 23.19
N ASP A 185 -14.69 -17.64 23.05
CA ASP A 185 -15.78 -16.72 22.71
C ASP A 185 -16.33 -17.07 21.31
N GLY A 186 -17.65 -17.13 21.19
CA GLY A 186 -18.38 -17.43 19.96
C GLY A 186 -19.33 -16.29 19.60
N ASP A 187 -20.63 -16.54 19.71
CA ASP A 187 -21.70 -15.56 19.47
C ASP A 187 -22.05 -14.69 20.69
N PHE A 188 -21.34 -14.91 21.81
CA PHE A 188 -21.58 -14.26 23.10
C PHE A 188 -23.00 -14.44 23.68
N SER A 189 -23.76 -15.45 23.23
CA SER A 189 -25.13 -15.76 23.70
C SER A 189 -25.27 -15.99 25.21
N TRP A 190 -24.17 -16.26 25.91
CA TRP A 190 -24.13 -16.36 27.37
C TRP A 190 -24.18 -15.01 28.09
N LEU A 191 -24.05 -13.89 27.37
CA LEU A 191 -24.31 -12.54 27.88
C LEU A 191 -25.77 -12.15 27.61
N VAL A 192 -26.46 -11.66 28.63
CA VAL A 192 -27.89 -11.27 28.56
C VAL A 192 -28.21 -10.29 27.42
N ALA A 193 -27.24 -9.45 27.04
CA ALA A 193 -27.42 -8.44 25.99
C ALA A 193 -27.24 -8.98 24.57
N PHE A 194 -26.79 -10.22 24.37
CA PHE A 194 -26.50 -10.79 23.05
C PHE A 194 -27.53 -11.85 22.65
N GLU A 195 -28.25 -11.57 21.57
CA GLU A 195 -29.24 -12.45 20.96
C GLU A 195 -28.80 -12.79 19.53
N PRO A 196 -28.19 -13.97 19.28
CA PRO A 196 -27.66 -14.33 17.96
C PRO A 196 -28.71 -14.35 16.85
N GLU A 197 -29.97 -14.64 17.20
CA GLU A 197 -31.07 -14.76 16.25
C GLU A 197 -31.75 -13.42 15.96
N LEU A 198 -31.34 -12.33 16.62
CA LEU A 198 -31.93 -10.99 16.43
C LEU A 198 -31.86 -10.53 14.97
N ASN A 199 -30.76 -10.86 14.30
CA ASN A 199 -30.50 -10.47 12.92
C ASN A 199 -31.27 -11.29 11.88
N ARG A 200 -31.83 -12.47 12.23
CA ARG A 200 -32.52 -13.34 11.25
C ARG A 200 -33.61 -12.63 10.47
N ARG A 201 -34.31 -11.69 11.12
CA ARG A 201 -35.40 -10.92 10.50
C ARG A 201 -34.93 -9.90 9.46
N TYR A 202 -33.64 -9.55 9.51
CA TYR A 202 -33.01 -8.52 8.68
C TYR A 202 -32.01 -9.10 7.68
N LEU A 203 -31.85 -10.43 7.64
CA LEU A 203 -30.98 -11.06 6.66
C LEU A 203 -31.64 -11.02 5.28
N PRO A 204 -30.88 -10.68 4.21
CA PRO A 204 -31.35 -10.92 2.87
C PRO A 204 -31.60 -12.43 2.69
N SER A 205 -32.49 -12.79 1.77
CA SER A 205 -32.87 -14.18 1.44
C SER A 205 -31.68 -14.99 0.92
N THR A 206 -30.79 -15.37 1.82
CA THR A 206 -29.55 -16.11 1.62
C THR A 206 -29.49 -17.19 2.70
N PHE A 207 -28.71 -18.25 2.47
CA PHE A 207 -28.59 -19.34 3.44
C PHE A 207 -28.19 -18.82 4.83
N PRO A 208 -28.89 -19.21 5.92
CA PRO A 208 -28.54 -18.83 7.27
C PRO A 208 -27.08 -19.22 7.57
N ARG A 209 -26.23 -18.24 7.87
CA ARG A 209 -24.83 -18.47 8.26
C ARG A 209 -24.69 -18.27 9.76
N LYS A 210 -24.01 -19.19 10.44
CA LYS A 210 -23.66 -19.03 11.85
C LYS A 210 -22.73 -17.81 11.98
N ILE A 211 -23.11 -16.87 12.85
CA ILE A 211 -22.37 -15.63 13.06
C ILE A 211 -21.29 -15.92 14.08
N GLU A 212 -20.03 -15.96 13.64
CA GLU A 212 -18.89 -15.95 14.56
C GLU A 212 -18.43 -14.50 14.77
N ILE A 213 -18.57 -14.01 15.99
CA ILE A 213 -18.03 -12.71 16.42
C ILE A 213 -16.54 -12.91 16.72
N LEU A 214 -15.71 -11.92 16.37
CA LEU A 214 -14.28 -11.98 16.63
C LEU A 214 -14.03 -12.15 18.15
N PRO A 215 -13.33 -13.21 18.60
CA PRO A 215 -13.05 -13.43 20.02
C PRO A 215 -12.25 -12.29 20.63
N ARG A 216 -12.40 -12.05 21.95
CA ARG A 216 -11.71 -10.96 22.66
C ARG A 216 -10.20 -11.01 22.47
N GLU A 217 -9.60 -12.21 22.47
CA GLU A 217 -8.17 -12.45 22.28
C GLU A 217 -7.64 -11.94 20.93
N LYS A 218 -8.50 -11.86 19.91
CA LYS A 218 -8.14 -11.37 18.59
C LYS A 218 -8.60 -9.93 18.36
N ALA A 219 -9.76 -9.56 18.90
CA ALA A 219 -10.36 -8.24 18.75
C ALA A 219 -9.54 -7.16 19.44
N LEU A 220 -9.07 -7.41 20.68
CA LEU A 220 -8.30 -6.43 21.44
C LEU A 220 -6.97 -6.08 20.74
N PRO A 221 -6.10 -7.04 20.33
CA PRO A 221 -4.90 -6.73 19.55
C PRO A 221 -5.21 -6.03 18.22
N HIS A 222 -6.34 -6.34 17.59
CA HIS A 222 -6.76 -5.66 16.36
C HIS A 222 -7.09 -4.18 16.60
N LEU A 223 -7.80 -3.83 17.67
CA LEU A 223 -8.07 -2.44 18.06
C LEU A 223 -6.78 -1.67 18.37
N HIS A 224 -5.82 -2.31 19.04
CA HIS A 224 -4.51 -1.71 19.29
C HIS A 224 -3.77 -1.43 17.97
N ARG A 225 -3.75 -2.39 17.04
CA ARG A 225 -3.16 -2.19 15.70
C ARG A 225 -3.81 -1.03 14.93
N ILE A 226 -5.15 -0.94 14.92
CA ILE A 226 -5.85 0.19 14.31
C ILE A 226 -5.39 1.52 14.94
N SER A 227 -5.25 1.55 16.27
CA SER A 227 -4.79 2.75 16.99
C SER A 227 -3.37 3.15 16.58
N CYS A 228 -2.45 2.18 16.50
CA CYS A 228 -1.08 2.40 16.03
C CYS A 228 -1.05 2.90 14.59
N LYS A 229 -1.90 2.36 13.72
CA LYS A 229 -2.02 2.79 12.32
C LYS A 229 -2.54 4.22 12.17
N ILE A 230 -3.57 4.59 12.94
CA ILE A 230 -4.10 5.94 12.98
C ILE A 230 -3.00 6.93 13.45
N GLN A 231 -2.27 6.59 14.51
CA GLN A 231 -1.15 7.40 14.99
C GLN A 231 -0.05 7.54 13.93
N PHE A 232 0.36 6.42 13.33
CA PHE A 232 1.41 6.39 12.32
C PHE A 232 1.06 7.28 11.13
N MET A 233 -0.14 7.13 10.57
CA MET A 233 -0.63 7.98 9.48
C MET A 233 -0.61 9.47 9.86
N ALA A 234 -1.16 9.82 11.03
CA ALA A 234 -1.19 11.21 11.49
C ALA A 234 0.21 11.82 11.61
N THR A 235 1.23 11.01 11.94
CA THR A 235 2.62 11.47 12.08
C THR A 235 3.40 11.47 10.77
N GLN A 236 3.12 10.53 9.86
CA GLN A 236 3.99 10.25 8.71
C GLN A 236 3.50 10.82 7.38
N VAL A 237 2.20 11.09 7.21
CA VAL A 237 1.66 11.55 5.92
C VAL A 237 2.40 12.80 5.43
N HIS A 238 2.55 13.84 6.28
CA HIS A 238 3.19 15.10 5.88
C HIS A 238 4.64 14.91 5.40
N ASN A 239 5.38 13.99 6.01
CA ASN A 239 6.78 13.73 5.67
C ASN A 239 6.95 13.04 4.31
N ASN A 240 5.87 12.50 3.74
CA ASN A 240 5.89 11.74 2.49
C ASN A 240 5.25 12.50 1.31
N LEU A 241 5.14 13.83 1.40
CA LEU A 241 4.57 14.71 0.35
C LEU A 241 5.63 15.50 -0.45
N ALA A 242 6.85 14.99 -0.51
CA ALA A 242 7.94 15.64 -1.25
C ALA A 242 7.65 15.72 -2.77
N ASP A 243 7.20 14.60 -3.34
CA ASP A 243 6.77 14.45 -4.73
C ASP A 243 5.82 13.26 -4.88
N SER A 244 5.32 13.03 -6.10
CA SER A 244 4.30 12.02 -6.36
C SER A 244 4.83 10.60 -6.14
N GLY A 245 6.10 10.34 -6.45
CA GLY A 245 6.74 9.05 -6.24
C GLY A 245 6.88 8.70 -4.76
N THR A 246 7.22 9.68 -3.91
CA THR A 246 7.32 9.48 -2.46
C THR A 246 5.97 9.12 -1.84
N LEU A 247 4.89 9.77 -2.28
CA LEU A 247 3.54 9.47 -1.82
C LEU A 247 3.09 8.07 -2.28
N VAL A 248 3.40 7.67 -3.51
CA VAL A 248 3.15 6.30 -4.01
C VAL A 248 3.80 5.25 -3.11
N GLU A 249 5.10 5.39 -2.81
CA GLU A 249 5.81 4.41 -1.97
C GLU A 249 5.23 4.37 -0.55
N PHE A 250 4.85 5.52 0.02
CA PHE A 250 4.20 5.58 1.33
C PHE A 250 2.86 4.85 1.35
N MET A 251 1.97 5.10 0.37
CA MET A 251 0.65 4.46 0.31
C MET A 251 0.74 2.97 0.01
N LYS A 252 1.69 2.56 -0.82
CA LYS A 252 2.02 1.15 -1.08
C LYS A 252 2.50 0.46 0.19
N TRP A 253 3.46 1.04 0.91
CA TRP A 253 3.94 0.49 2.19
C TRP A 253 2.82 0.39 3.22
N PHE A 254 1.98 1.41 3.32
CA PHE A 254 0.85 1.43 4.25
C PHE A 254 -0.12 0.28 3.96
N SER A 255 -0.35 -0.02 2.68
CA SER A 255 -1.21 -1.13 2.24
C SER A 255 -0.65 -2.50 2.66
N PHE A 256 0.67 -2.69 2.58
CA PHE A 256 1.34 -3.96 2.90
C PHE A 256 1.34 -4.29 4.39
N ASP A 257 1.39 -3.28 5.25
CA ASP A 257 1.52 -3.44 6.69
C ASP A 257 0.15 -3.74 7.34
N ASP A 258 -0.46 -4.90 7.03
CA ASP A 258 -1.70 -5.44 7.64
C ASP A 258 -2.83 -4.39 7.81
N SER A 259 -3.05 -3.55 6.79
CA SER A 259 -4.05 -2.48 6.82
C SER A 259 -5.47 -3.02 6.61
N CYS A 260 -6.42 -2.60 7.44
CA CYS A 260 -7.85 -2.93 7.26
C CYS A 260 -8.56 -1.88 6.39
N VAL A 261 -9.76 -2.22 5.92
CA VAL A 261 -10.57 -1.34 5.07
C VAL A 261 -10.76 0.04 5.70
N LEU A 262 -11.04 0.11 7.00
CA LEU A 262 -11.19 1.38 7.71
C LEU A 262 -9.90 2.21 7.65
N THR A 263 -8.74 1.64 8.00
CA THR A 263 -7.49 2.40 8.01
C THR A 263 -7.07 2.87 6.61
N ARG A 264 -7.34 2.06 5.57
CA ARG A 264 -7.12 2.44 4.17
C ARG A 264 -8.05 3.58 3.77
N SER A 265 -9.34 3.51 4.11
CA SER A 265 -10.31 4.56 3.84
C SER A 265 -10.01 5.86 4.58
N ILE A 266 -9.55 5.81 5.84
CA ILE A 266 -9.11 7.02 6.56
C ILE A 266 -7.92 7.64 5.83
N LEU A 267 -6.92 6.85 5.42
CA LEU A 267 -5.77 7.37 4.69
C LEU A 267 -6.20 8.05 3.39
N GLN A 268 -7.11 7.44 2.63
CA GLN A 268 -7.66 8.05 1.42
C GLN A 268 -8.31 9.41 1.72
N MET A 269 -9.18 9.48 2.72
CA MET A 269 -9.89 10.72 3.07
C MET A 269 -8.96 11.80 3.64
N VAL A 270 -7.85 11.41 4.29
CA VAL A 270 -6.84 12.35 4.81
C VAL A 270 -6.01 12.92 3.66
N VAL A 271 -5.56 12.08 2.74
CA VAL A 271 -4.72 12.51 1.61
C VAL A 271 -5.55 13.27 0.58
N TYR A 272 -6.77 12.81 0.28
CA TYR A 272 -7.69 13.35 -0.72
C TYR A 272 -9.11 13.53 -0.14
N PRO A 273 -9.42 14.70 0.45
CA PRO A 273 -10.71 14.97 1.08
C PRO A 273 -11.80 15.31 0.04
N LEU A 274 -12.14 14.35 -0.83
CA LEU A 274 -13.13 14.48 -1.92
C LEU A 274 -12.84 15.58 -2.95
N ASP A 275 -11.60 16.05 -3.03
CA ASP A 275 -11.10 16.93 -4.08
C ASP A 275 -9.73 16.46 -4.58
N ASP A 276 -9.22 17.13 -5.62
CA ASP A 276 -7.92 16.81 -6.23
C ASP A 276 -6.75 17.48 -5.50
N ASN A 277 -6.99 18.02 -4.29
CA ASN A 277 -5.98 18.69 -3.48
C ASN A 277 -5.44 17.74 -2.41
N VAL A 278 -4.12 17.57 -2.43
CA VAL A 278 -3.41 16.82 -1.41
C VAL A 278 -3.57 17.53 -0.07
N LEU A 279 -4.06 16.80 0.94
CA LEU A 279 -4.47 17.31 2.26
C LEU A 279 -5.49 18.46 2.17
N GLY A 280 -6.27 18.56 1.09
CA GLY A 280 -7.22 19.66 0.87
C GLY A 280 -6.59 21.03 0.64
N THR A 281 -5.27 21.12 0.44
CA THR A 281 -4.55 22.42 0.38
C THR A 281 -3.68 22.60 -0.86
N GLN A 282 -3.02 21.55 -1.35
CA GLN A 282 -2.08 21.65 -2.46
C GLN A 282 -2.59 20.90 -3.69
N PRO A 283 -2.71 21.55 -4.87
CA PRO A 283 -3.09 20.85 -6.09
C PRO A 283 -2.17 19.67 -6.40
N THR A 284 -2.74 18.51 -6.74
CA THR A 284 -1.95 17.30 -7.07
C THR A 284 -0.98 17.52 -8.24
N ALA A 285 -1.33 18.39 -9.18
CA ALA A 285 -0.46 18.76 -10.30
C ALA A 285 0.92 19.29 -9.84
N LEU A 286 1.00 20.00 -8.71
CA LEU A 286 2.28 20.46 -8.16
C LEU A 286 3.16 19.30 -7.69
N LEU A 287 2.53 18.24 -7.15
CA LEU A 287 3.22 17.05 -6.69
C LEU A 287 3.77 16.24 -7.87
N VAL A 288 3.02 16.20 -8.99
CA VAL A 288 3.45 15.63 -10.28
C VAL A 288 4.61 16.42 -10.87
N GLU A 289 4.52 17.76 -10.90
CA GLU A 289 5.59 18.62 -11.43
C GLU A 289 6.90 18.46 -10.63
N ARG A 290 6.81 18.36 -9.29
CA ARG A 290 7.98 18.05 -8.44
C ARG A 290 8.59 16.70 -8.80
N SER A 291 7.78 15.69 -9.10
CA SER A 291 8.25 14.36 -9.52
C SER A 291 8.97 14.40 -10.87
N LEU A 292 8.43 15.14 -11.85
CA LEU A 292 9.09 15.38 -13.14
C LEU A 292 10.46 16.05 -12.94
N LYS A 293 10.51 17.10 -12.12
CA LYS A 293 11.76 17.80 -11.78
C LYS A 293 12.78 16.88 -11.09
N ASN A 294 12.32 16.08 -10.14
CA ASN A 294 13.18 15.16 -9.37
C ASN A 294 13.67 13.96 -10.19
N THR A 295 12.93 13.58 -11.23
CA THR A 295 13.27 12.45 -12.09
C THR A 295 14.10 12.90 -13.28
N VAL A 296 13.55 13.71 -14.19
CA VAL A 296 14.19 14.03 -15.48
C VAL A 296 14.64 15.49 -15.62
N LEU A 297 14.20 16.40 -14.74
CA LEU A 297 14.52 17.83 -14.78
C LEU A 297 14.40 18.42 -16.20
N PRO A 298 13.18 18.48 -16.77
CA PRO A 298 13.01 18.92 -18.14
C PRO A 298 13.22 20.44 -18.26
N LEU A 299 13.93 20.88 -19.30
CA LEU A 299 14.13 22.30 -19.64
C LEU A 299 12.81 23.09 -19.69
N ALA A 300 11.71 22.47 -20.14
CA ALA A 300 10.37 23.08 -20.19
C ALA A 300 9.84 23.54 -18.83
N LEU A 301 10.39 23.04 -17.71
CA LEU A 301 10.03 23.44 -16.35
C LEU A 301 11.08 24.36 -15.69
N ILE A 302 12.11 24.77 -16.45
CA ILE A 302 13.17 25.67 -15.98
C ILE A 302 12.89 27.07 -16.54
N PRO A 303 12.65 28.09 -15.68
CA PRO A 303 12.37 29.45 -16.13
C PRO A 303 13.45 30.02 -17.05
N HIS A 304 13.04 30.86 -18.01
CA HIS A 304 13.93 31.56 -18.95
C HIS A 304 14.68 30.65 -19.93
N THR A 305 14.21 29.43 -20.14
CA THR A 305 14.67 28.57 -21.23
C THR A 305 13.79 28.79 -22.47
N PRO A 306 14.29 28.52 -23.69
CA PRO A 306 13.49 28.60 -24.90
C PRO A 306 12.23 27.74 -24.88
N LEU A 307 12.24 26.63 -24.12
CA LEU A 307 11.08 25.77 -23.95
C LEU A 307 10.05 26.35 -22.98
N TYR A 308 10.50 26.87 -21.84
CA TYR A 308 9.60 27.45 -20.84
C TYR A 308 8.91 28.72 -21.34
N ASP A 309 9.64 29.56 -22.08
CA ASP A 309 9.13 30.83 -22.60
C ASP A 309 8.26 30.65 -23.88
N ASN A 310 8.22 29.45 -24.46
CA ASN A 310 7.41 29.15 -25.63
C ASN A 310 5.98 28.73 -25.24
N GLU A 311 4.99 29.43 -25.82
CA GLU A 311 3.57 29.23 -25.49
C GLU A 311 3.03 27.85 -25.89
N GLU A 312 3.43 27.33 -27.05
CA GLU A 312 3.01 26.01 -27.55
C GLU A 312 3.56 24.90 -26.66
N CYS A 313 4.84 24.96 -26.31
CA CYS A 313 5.48 24.04 -25.38
C CYS A 313 4.79 24.03 -24.01
N ARG A 314 4.56 25.22 -23.44
CA ARG A 314 3.90 25.35 -22.14
C ARG A 314 2.51 24.71 -22.15
N LYS A 315 1.72 24.95 -23.20
CA LYS A 315 0.38 24.36 -23.33
C LYS A 315 0.43 22.83 -23.34
N VAL A 316 1.32 22.25 -24.14
CA VAL A 316 1.43 20.78 -24.22
C VAL A 316 1.94 20.17 -22.91
N VAL A 317 2.83 20.87 -22.19
CA VAL A 317 3.32 20.42 -20.88
C VAL A 317 2.23 20.53 -19.81
N GLU A 318 1.39 21.57 -19.84
CA GLU A 318 0.23 21.72 -18.96
C GLU A 318 -0.80 20.60 -19.22
N ASP A 319 -1.14 20.33 -20.48
CA ASP A 319 -2.03 19.23 -20.88
C ASP A 319 -1.49 17.87 -20.40
N PHE A 320 -0.20 17.61 -20.62
CA PHE A 320 0.48 16.40 -20.13
C PHE A 320 0.42 16.28 -18.60
N THR A 321 0.68 17.37 -17.87
CA THR A 321 0.69 17.37 -16.40
C THR A 321 -0.71 17.11 -15.84
N MET A 322 -1.75 17.67 -16.47
CA MET A 322 -3.14 17.42 -16.10
C MET A 322 -3.54 15.96 -16.34
N ASN A 323 -3.18 15.39 -17.49
CA ASN A 323 -3.45 13.99 -17.79
C ASN A 323 -2.70 13.05 -16.84
N MET A 324 -1.43 13.32 -16.55
CA MET A 324 -0.67 12.57 -15.54
C MET A 324 -1.29 12.70 -14.14
N THR A 325 -1.81 13.88 -13.79
CA THR A 325 -2.51 14.08 -12.52
C THR A 325 -3.73 13.16 -12.40
N ARG A 326 -4.52 13.01 -13.46
CA ARG A 326 -5.64 12.06 -13.51
C ARG A 326 -5.20 10.63 -13.26
N VAL A 327 -4.16 10.16 -13.97
CA VAL A 327 -3.62 8.80 -13.79
C VAL A 327 -3.09 8.59 -12.37
N MET A 328 -2.43 9.59 -11.80
CA MET A 328 -1.95 9.54 -10.42
C MET A 328 -3.10 9.46 -9.41
N LEU A 329 -4.20 10.19 -9.60
CA LEU A 329 -5.39 10.08 -8.74
C LEU A 329 -6.01 8.68 -8.80
N SER A 330 -6.12 8.08 -10.00
CA SER A 330 -6.52 6.67 -10.17
C SER A 330 -5.60 5.73 -9.37
N LEU A 331 -4.29 5.94 -9.46
CA LEU A 331 -3.30 5.14 -8.74
C LEU A 331 -3.37 5.33 -7.22
N TYR A 332 -3.53 6.56 -6.73
CA TYR A 332 -3.68 6.82 -5.31
C TYR A 332 -4.94 6.18 -4.75
N GLN A 333 -6.07 6.30 -5.45
CA GLN A 333 -7.31 5.62 -5.08
C GLN A 333 -7.11 4.10 -5.07
N ASN A 334 -6.33 3.56 -6.01
CA ASN A 334 -6.05 2.12 -6.06
C ASN A 334 -5.44 1.61 -4.74
N PHE A 335 -4.49 2.32 -4.13
CA PHE A 335 -3.91 1.93 -2.84
C PHE A 335 -4.92 1.85 -1.69
N GLY A 336 -6.10 2.43 -1.85
CA GLY A 336 -7.19 2.31 -0.90
C GLY A 336 -7.84 0.93 -0.88
N PHE A 337 -7.72 0.12 -1.94
CA PHE A 337 -8.32 -1.21 -2.05
C PHE A 337 -7.51 -2.31 -1.36
N ASN A 338 -8.06 -3.52 -1.23
CA ASN A 338 -7.30 -4.68 -0.76
C ASN A 338 -6.29 -5.12 -1.83
N LEU A 339 -5.25 -5.88 -1.46
CA LEU A 339 -4.15 -6.20 -2.39
C LEU A 339 -4.60 -6.95 -3.66
N ALA A 340 -5.63 -7.78 -3.59
CA ALA A 340 -6.15 -8.49 -4.77
C ALA A 340 -6.79 -7.50 -5.75
N ARG A 341 -7.63 -6.60 -5.24
CA ARG A 341 -8.25 -5.54 -6.04
C ARG A 341 -7.25 -4.52 -6.55
N GLN A 342 -6.23 -4.21 -5.76
CA GLN A 342 -5.12 -3.37 -6.21
C GLN A 342 -4.45 -3.95 -7.45
N ARG A 343 -4.20 -5.26 -7.45
CA ARG A 343 -3.59 -5.96 -8.59
C ARG A 343 -4.49 -5.93 -9.82
N ASP A 344 -5.78 -6.21 -9.66
CA ASP A 344 -6.73 -6.26 -10.79
C ASP A 344 -6.88 -4.89 -11.45
N LYS A 345 -7.09 -3.83 -10.65
CA LYS A 345 -7.26 -2.45 -11.15
C LYS A 345 -5.96 -1.85 -11.70
N LEU A 346 -4.80 -2.37 -11.33
CA LEU A 346 -3.52 -1.91 -11.85
C LEU A 346 -3.38 -2.15 -13.36
N VAL A 347 -4.09 -3.15 -13.92
CA VAL A 347 -4.12 -3.39 -15.37
C VAL A 347 -4.77 -2.21 -16.11
N VAL A 348 -5.88 -1.67 -15.57
CA VAL A 348 -6.54 -0.48 -16.11
C VAL A 348 -5.62 0.74 -16.01
N ILE A 349 -4.92 0.91 -14.89
CA ILE A 349 -3.95 2.01 -14.74
C ILE A 349 -2.79 1.88 -15.75
N LEU A 350 -2.34 0.67 -16.07
CA LEU A 350 -1.32 0.45 -17.10
C LEU A 350 -1.83 0.83 -18.50
N GLU A 351 -3.12 0.63 -18.79
CA GLU A 351 -3.76 1.13 -20.02
C GLU A 351 -3.76 2.67 -20.05
N GLU A 352 -4.14 3.33 -18.95
CA GLU A 352 -4.08 4.80 -18.83
C GLU A 352 -2.65 5.34 -18.98
N MET A 353 -1.65 4.61 -18.47
CA MET A 353 -0.24 4.95 -18.63
C MET A 353 0.23 4.84 -20.09
N ASN A 354 -0.35 3.92 -20.87
CA ASN A 354 -0.06 3.81 -22.30
C ASN A 354 -0.66 5.00 -23.08
N GLU A 355 -1.87 5.45 -22.75
CA GLU A 355 -2.43 6.70 -23.30
C GLU A 355 -1.54 7.91 -22.95
N LEU A 356 -1.07 7.98 -21.70
CA LEU A 356 -0.16 9.03 -21.26
C LEU A 356 1.20 8.98 -21.97
N HIS A 357 1.64 7.81 -22.43
CA HIS A 357 2.87 7.69 -23.22
C HIS A 357 2.75 8.43 -24.56
N GLU A 358 1.59 8.38 -25.21
CA GLU A 358 1.32 9.15 -26.44
C GLU A 358 1.36 10.67 -26.16
N ASP A 359 0.80 11.11 -25.03
CA ASP A 359 0.91 12.51 -24.59
C ASP A 359 2.36 12.94 -24.39
N ALA A 360 3.17 12.07 -23.78
CA ALA A 360 4.59 12.31 -23.57
C ALA A 360 5.35 12.39 -24.90
N CYS A 361 5.04 11.52 -25.86
CA CYS A 361 5.60 11.56 -27.21
C CYS A 361 5.32 12.90 -27.91
N ARG A 362 4.08 13.42 -27.79
CA ARG A 362 3.70 14.74 -28.30
C ARG A 362 4.49 15.86 -27.64
N ALA A 363 4.57 15.86 -26.30
CA ALA A 363 5.32 16.85 -25.54
C ALA A 363 6.80 16.89 -25.93
N ASP A 364 7.43 15.72 -26.01
CA ASP A 364 8.83 15.62 -26.43
C ASP A 364 9.03 16.06 -27.89
N SER A 365 8.06 15.81 -28.79
CA SER A 365 8.14 16.26 -30.19
C SER A 365 8.19 17.78 -30.30
N VAL A 366 7.27 18.48 -29.63
CA VAL A 366 7.25 19.95 -29.58
C VAL A 366 8.55 20.48 -28.99
N CYS A 367 9.04 19.87 -27.90
CA CYS A 367 10.33 20.24 -27.30
C CYS A 367 11.48 20.14 -28.30
N ARG A 368 11.57 19.04 -29.06
CA ARG A 368 12.64 18.83 -30.06
C ARG A 368 12.55 19.83 -31.21
N GLU A 369 11.35 20.12 -31.69
CA GLU A 369 11.12 21.07 -32.79
C GLU A 369 11.55 22.50 -32.44
N ILE A 370 11.34 22.92 -31.20
CA ILE A 370 11.77 24.24 -30.72
C ILE A 370 13.29 24.29 -30.54
N LEU A 371 13.88 23.20 -30.05
CA LEU A 371 15.30 23.19 -29.70
C LEU A 371 16.24 23.09 -30.90
N LYS A 372 15.76 22.69 -32.09
CA LYS A 372 16.36 22.60 -33.46
C LYS A 372 17.80 22.03 -33.61
N ASP A 373 18.65 22.20 -32.60
CA ASP A 373 20.03 21.76 -32.44
C ASP A 373 20.22 20.81 -31.24
N LEU A 374 19.17 20.44 -30.50
CA LEU A 374 19.32 19.37 -29.51
C LEU A 374 19.45 18.02 -30.19
N HIS A 375 20.27 17.18 -29.57
CA HIS A 375 20.37 15.77 -29.92
C HIS A 375 18.97 15.20 -30.16
N ASN A 376 18.75 14.47 -31.27
CA ASN A 376 17.51 13.75 -31.61
C ASN A 376 16.98 12.79 -30.51
N LYS A 377 17.63 12.74 -29.33
CA LYS A 377 17.42 11.83 -28.21
C LYS A 377 16.95 12.53 -26.92
N TYR A 378 16.62 13.82 -26.95
CA TYR A 378 16.08 14.54 -25.78
C TYR A 378 14.59 14.26 -25.60
N ASN A 379 14.27 13.26 -24.78
CA ASN A 379 12.92 12.76 -24.56
C ASN A 379 12.59 12.65 -23.05
N PRO A 380 12.59 13.77 -22.29
CA PRO A 380 12.35 13.75 -20.85
C PRO A 380 10.98 13.17 -20.47
N PHE A 381 9.90 13.54 -21.17
CA PHE A 381 8.55 13.13 -20.79
C PHE A 381 8.34 11.64 -21.04
N VAL A 382 8.76 11.13 -22.20
CA VAL A 382 8.69 9.70 -22.52
C VAL A 382 9.52 8.88 -21.55
N THR A 383 10.73 9.36 -21.22
CA THR A 383 11.60 8.68 -20.25
C THR A 383 10.93 8.62 -18.88
N PHE A 384 10.33 9.72 -18.42
CA PHE A 384 9.62 9.78 -17.15
C PHE A 384 8.45 8.79 -17.11
N VAL A 385 7.54 8.84 -18.09
CA VAL A 385 6.38 7.94 -18.16
C VAL A 385 6.84 6.48 -18.18
N PHE A 386 7.84 6.15 -19.00
CA PHE A 386 8.37 4.79 -19.09
C PHE A 386 8.98 4.31 -17.76
N THR A 387 9.71 5.16 -17.02
CA THR A 387 10.21 4.82 -15.69
C THR A 387 9.07 4.49 -14.72
N GLN A 388 7.98 5.26 -14.76
CA GLN A 388 6.81 5.00 -13.91
C GLN A 388 6.08 3.71 -14.33
N THR A 389 5.89 3.47 -15.63
CA THR A 389 5.30 2.23 -16.14
C THR A 389 6.08 1.00 -15.67
N LEU A 390 7.41 1.03 -15.74
CA LEU A 390 8.27 -0.04 -15.23
C LEU A 390 8.09 -0.27 -13.73
N ALA A 391 7.96 0.80 -12.94
CA ALA A 391 7.69 0.70 -11.51
C ALA A 391 6.35 0.00 -11.23
N LEU A 392 5.31 0.31 -12.00
CA LEU A 392 3.99 -0.32 -11.89
C LEU A 392 3.99 -1.78 -12.35
N VAL A 393 4.74 -2.12 -13.40
CA VAL A 393 4.92 -3.52 -13.81
C VAL A 393 5.63 -4.33 -12.72
N VAL A 394 6.69 -3.79 -12.12
CA VAL A 394 7.34 -4.41 -10.95
C VAL A 394 6.35 -4.57 -9.80
N TYR A 395 5.51 -3.58 -9.56
CA TYR A 395 4.50 -3.63 -8.50
C TYR A 395 3.44 -4.72 -8.77
N HIS A 396 2.95 -4.86 -10.00
CA HIS A 396 2.02 -5.92 -10.38
C HIS A 396 2.60 -7.32 -10.14
N ILE A 397 3.88 -7.52 -10.47
CA ILE A 397 4.59 -8.78 -10.22
C ILE A 397 4.73 -9.02 -8.71
N GLU A 398 5.12 -8.00 -7.94
CA GLU A 398 5.23 -8.08 -6.48
C GLU A 398 3.90 -8.49 -5.82
N LEU A 399 2.79 -7.87 -6.22
CA LEU A 399 1.45 -8.23 -5.75
C LEU A 399 1.11 -9.67 -6.09
N SER A 400 1.49 -10.13 -7.29
CA SER A 400 1.25 -11.52 -7.71
C SER A 400 2.00 -12.54 -6.82
N PHE A 401 3.19 -12.21 -6.34
CA PHE A 401 3.90 -13.02 -5.34
C PHE A 401 3.25 -12.94 -3.96
N ARG A 402 2.88 -11.75 -3.48
CA ARG A 402 2.21 -11.56 -2.16
C ARG A 402 0.87 -12.28 -2.06
N LEU A 403 0.19 -12.47 -3.19
CA LEU A 403 -1.09 -13.15 -3.31
C LEU A 403 -0.94 -14.65 -3.65
N ASP A 404 0.29 -15.19 -3.63
CA ASP A 404 0.59 -16.60 -3.93
C ASP A 404 0.04 -17.07 -5.29
N LEU A 405 0.06 -16.19 -6.30
CA LEU A 405 -0.52 -16.49 -7.61
C LEU A 405 0.37 -17.32 -8.52
N PHE A 406 1.68 -17.40 -8.23
CA PHE A 406 2.65 -18.15 -9.02
C PHE A 406 3.01 -19.48 -8.37
N SER A 407 3.10 -20.52 -9.19
CA SER A 407 3.57 -21.84 -8.77
C SER A 407 5.04 -22.06 -9.13
N PRO A 408 5.78 -22.94 -8.43
CA PRO A 408 7.22 -23.15 -8.68
C PRO A 408 7.59 -23.58 -10.11
N PHE A 409 6.71 -24.28 -10.82
CA PHE A 409 6.94 -24.66 -12.22
C PHE A 409 6.85 -23.48 -13.19
N GLU A 410 6.37 -22.32 -12.74
CA GLU A 410 6.26 -21.09 -13.53
C GLU A 410 7.49 -20.18 -13.34
N PHE A 411 8.33 -20.48 -12.34
CA PHE A 411 9.44 -19.62 -11.94
C PHE A 411 10.47 -19.40 -13.05
N THR A 412 10.61 -20.34 -13.99
CA THR A 412 11.53 -20.20 -15.12
C THR A 412 11.18 -18.98 -15.98
N TYR A 413 9.92 -18.83 -16.40
CA TYR A 413 9.54 -17.66 -17.21
C TYR A 413 9.23 -16.41 -16.37
N ILE A 414 8.72 -16.54 -15.14
CA ILE A 414 8.44 -15.37 -14.28
C ILE A 414 9.73 -14.64 -13.89
N TYR A 415 10.76 -15.36 -13.39
CA TYR A 415 12.01 -14.71 -13.00
C TYR A 415 12.86 -14.32 -14.20
N TRP A 416 12.84 -15.08 -15.29
CA TRP A 416 13.45 -14.64 -16.53
C TRP A 416 12.85 -13.31 -16.98
N PHE A 417 11.52 -13.21 -17.07
CA PHE A 417 10.85 -11.99 -17.50
C PHE A 417 11.19 -10.81 -16.59
N TYR A 418 11.09 -11.00 -15.27
CA TYR A 418 11.42 -9.96 -14.30
C TYR A 418 12.88 -9.51 -14.37
N GLY A 419 13.84 -10.43 -14.46
CA GLY A 419 15.26 -10.10 -14.44
C GLY A 419 15.78 -9.56 -15.78
N GLU A 420 15.45 -10.27 -16.86
CA GLU A 420 16.01 -10.08 -18.19
C GLU A 420 15.23 -9.04 -19.01
N VAL A 421 13.91 -8.97 -18.89
CA VAL A 421 13.09 -8.02 -19.66
C VAL A 421 12.87 -6.76 -18.82
N VAL A 422 12.14 -6.86 -17.72
CA VAL A 422 11.78 -5.71 -16.88
C VAL A 422 13.03 -5.08 -16.28
N GLY A 423 13.89 -5.89 -15.65
CA GLY A 423 15.10 -5.42 -15.00
C GLY A 423 16.05 -4.68 -15.94
N ARG A 424 16.28 -5.21 -17.16
CA ARG A 424 17.08 -4.54 -18.19
C ARG A 424 16.51 -3.17 -18.53
N TRP A 425 15.24 -3.10 -18.90
CA TRP A 425 14.61 -1.83 -19.30
C TRP A 425 14.54 -0.84 -18.14
N TYR A 426 14.39 -1.31 -16.91
CA TYR A 426 14.44 -0.46 -15.72
C TYR A 426 15.83 0.15 -15.51
N MET A 427 16.89 -0.66 -15.59
CA MET A 427 18.26 -0.14 -15.49
C MET A 427 18.57 0.86 -16.61
N THR A 428 18.22 0.54 -17.86
CA THR A 428 18.39 1.44 -19.00
C THR A 428 17.61 2.75 -18.83
N SER A 429 16.38 2.68 -18.31
CA SER A 429 15.57 3.86 -18.03
C SER A 429 16.23 4.76 -16.97
N ILE A 430 16.76 4.19 -15.88
CA ILE A 430 17.48 4.95 -14.84
C ILE A 430 18.74 5.63 -15.40
N GLU A 431 19.52 4.93 -16.21
CA GLU A 431 20.68 5.51 -16.89
C GLU A 431 20.26 6.67 -17.80
N LYS A 432 19.19 6.47 -18.58
CA LYS A 432 18.66 7.48 -19.49
C LYS A 432 18.17 8.73 -18.76
N THR A 433 17.50 8.56 -17.62
CA THR A 433 17.10 9.64 -16.72
C THR A 433 18.30 10.51 -16.32
N ARG A 434 19.39 9.87 -15.90
CA ARG A 434 20.63 10.59 -15.49
C ARG A 434 21.30 11.30 -16.66
N GLU A 435 21.32 10.68 -17.84
CA GLU A 435 21.82 11.32 -19.07
C GLU A 435 21.02 12.58 -19.41
N ILE A 436 19.69 12.49 -19.38
CA ILE A 436 18.81 13.62 -19.69
C ILE A 436 19.03 14.77 -18.72
N MET A 437 19.08 14.51 -17.41
CA MET A 437 19.33 15.57 -16.43
C MET A 437 20.70 16.24 -16.65
N LYS A 438 21.73 15.47 -17.00
CA LYS A 438 23.06 15.98 -17.31
C LYS A 438 23.04 16.87 -18.56
N ASP A 439 22.32 16.44 -19.60
CA ASP A 439 22.17 17.19 -20.85
C ASP A 439 21.38 18.50 -20.63
N THR A 440 20.29 18.46 -19.84
CA THR A 440 19.55 19.65 -19.40
C THR A 440 20.50 20.65 -18.74
N LEU A 441 21.28 20.20 -17.75
CA LEU A 441 22.21 21.08 -17.02
C LEU A 441 23.26 21.68 -17.95
N LYS A 442 23.84 20.87 -18.84
CA LYS A 442 24.80 21.36 -19.83
C LYS A 442 24.20 22.44 -20.73
N LYS A 443 22.95 22.28 -21.15
CA LYS A 443 22.27 23.28 -21.99
C LYS A 443 21.90 24.55 -21.27
N GLU A 444 21.48 24.44 -20.01
CA GLU A 444 21.27 25.61 -19.15
C GLU A 444 22.56 26.47 -19.09
N LEU A 445 23.72 25.82 -18.98
CA LEU A 445 25.03 26.49 -19.01
C LEU A 445 25.30 27.18 -20.35
N GLU A 446 25.12 26.47 -21.47
CA GLU A 446 25.35 27.02 -22.82
C GLU A 446 24.46 28.24 -23.11
N LEU A 447 23.18 28.18 -22.74
CA LEU A 447 22.23 29.28 -22.89
C LEU A 447 22.61 30.48 -22.02
N HIS A 448 23.18 30.23 -20.84
CA HIS A 448 23.63 31.28 -19.94
C HIS A 448 24.94 31.95 -20.42
N ASP A 449 25.88 31.20 -20.99
CA ASP A 449 27.15 31.74 -21.50
C ASP A 449 26.97 32.64 -22.73
N GLN A 450 25.91 32.41 -23.51
CA GLN A 450 25.49 33.30 -24.61
C GLN A 450 24.91 34.64 -24.10
N GLY A 451 24.41 34.69 -22.85
CA GLY A 451 23.83 35.87 -22.20
C GLY A 451 24.72 36.48 -21.11
N ARG A 452 25.87 37.05 -21.48
CA ARG A 452 26.80 37.68 -20.52
C ARG A 452 26.14 38.77 -19.65
N LYS A 453 26.43 38.74 -18.33
CA LYS A 453 26.40 39.82 -17.31
C LYS A 453 25.17 39.99 -16.39
N ASN A 454 24.68 38.95 -15.68
CA ASN A 454 23.80 39.22 -14.52
C ASN A 454 24.07 38.32 -13.29
N LYS A 455 24.57 38.92 -12.20
CA LYS A 455 24.84 38.24 -10.91
C LYS A 455 23.59 37.61 -10.26
N LYS A 456 22.38 38.05 -10.61
CA LYS A 456 21.11 37.50 -10.09
C LYS A 456 20.80 36.07 -10.58
N LYS A 457 21.39 35.62 -11.70
CA LYS A 457 21.17 34.28 -12.28
C LYS A 457 22.11 33.18 -11.74
N ALA A 458 23.11 33.53 -10.92
CA ALA A 458 24.09 32.56 -10.41
C ALA A 458 23.56 31.65 -9.29
N ARG A 459 22.58 32.11 -8.50
CA ARG A 459 22.03 31.37 -7.34
C ARG A 459 21.12 30.20 -7.75
N PRO A 460 20.18 30.33 -8.71
CA PRO A 460 19.39 29.19 -9.22
C PRO A 460 20.26 28.10 -9.84
N ARG A 461 21.32 28.48 -10.56
CA ARG A 461 22.28 27.54 -11.15
C ARG A 461 22.94 26.62 -10.13
N LEU A 462 23.47 27.19 -9.04
CA LEU A 462 24.07 26.39 -7.96
C LEU A 462 23.06 25.44 -7.31
N GLN A 463 21.78 25.81 -7.29
CA GLN A 463 20.72 24.94 -6.79
C GLN A 463 20.41 23.79 -7.76
N HIS A 464 20.41 24.02 -9.07
CA HIS A 464 20.21 22.94 -10.07
C HIS A 464 21.41 21.99 -10.14
N GLU A 465 22.65 22.50 -10.07
CA GLU A 465 23.86 21.66 -9.99
C GLU A 465 23.83 20.77 -8.74
N GLU A 466 23.44 21.34 -7.59
CA GLU A 466 23.29 20.58 -6.33
C GLU A 466 22.15 19.57 -6.40
N HIS A 467 21.00 19.97 -6.97
CA HIS A 467 19.86 19.08 -7.17
C HIS A 467 20.23 17.88 -8.06
N PHE A 468 20.90 18.13 -9.19
CA PHE A 468 21.43 17.07 -10.04
C PHE A 468 22.39 16.16 -9.29
N ARG A 469 23.31 16.71 -8.50
CA ARG A 469 24.26 15.91 -7.71
C ARG A 469 23.54 14.97 -6.74
N ILE A 470 22.58 15.48 -5.98
CA ILE A 470 21.79 14.70 -5.03
C ILE A 470 20.98 13.63 -5.77
N ARG A 471 20.24 14.00 -6.81
CA ARG A 471 19.38 13.07 -7.55
C ARG A 471 20.17 12.02 -8.31
N SER A 472 21.29 12.37 -8.93
CA SER A 472 22.16 11.42 -9.62
C SER A 472 22.77 10.39 -8.66
N ALA A 473 23.08 10.78 -7.41
CA ALA A 473 23.50 9.84 -6.37
C ALA A 473 22.37 8.88 -5.97
N ILE A 474 21.15 9.40 -5.75
CA ILE A 474 19.97 8.57 -5.47
C ILE A 474 19.71 7.57 -6.61
N TRP A 475 19.74 8.02 -7.86
CA TRP A 475 19.55 7.16 -9.02
C TRP A 475 20.67 6.13 -9.19
N GLN A 476 21.91 6.46 -8.80
CA GLN A 476 23.01 5.50 -8.78
C GLN A 476 22.77 4.38 -7.75
N ASP A 477 22.28 4.73 -6.56
CA ASP A 477 21.96 3.75 -5.52
C ASP A 477 20.76 2.87 -5.95
N GLN A 478 19.74 3.47 -6.60
CA GLN A 478 18.62 2.73 -7.21
C GLN A 478 19.07 1.79 -8.34
N LEU A 479 20.04 2.21 -9.17
CA LEU A 479 20.61 1.37 -10.22
C LEU A 479 21.31 0.14 -9.62
N ILE A 480 22.08 0.32 -8.55
CA ILE A 480 22.73 -0.79 -7.81
C ILE A 480 21.66 -1.76 -7.26
N LEU A 481 20.60 -1.22 -6.66
CA LEU A 481 19.49 -2.02 -6.14
C LEU A 481 18.80 -2.83 -7.25
N ARG A 482 18.50 -2.21 -8.40
CA ARG A 482 17.86 -2.88 -9.54
C ARG A 482 18.77 -3.95 -10.15
N TYR A 483 20.06 -3.68 -10.24
CA TYR A 483 21.03 -4.69 -10.67
C TYR A 483 21.04 -5.91 -9.74
N GLY A 484 21.03 -5.69 -8.42
CA GLY A 484 20.92 -6.77 -7.43
C GLY A 484 19.65 -7.60 -7.60
N HIS A 485 18.50 -6.95 -7.83
CA HIS A 485 17.24 -7.65 -8.11
C HIS A 485 17.27 -8.46 -9.43
N SER A 486 17.84 -7.91 -10.51
CA SER A 486 18.02 -8.65 -11.77
C SER A 486 18.92 -9.87 -11.58
N ALA A 487 20.02 -9.74 -10.84
CA ALA A 487 20.92 -10.85 -10.54
C ALA A 487 20.24 -11.93 -9.67
N MET A 488 19.42 -11.52 -8.68
CA MET A 488 18.59 -12.46 -7.89
C MET A 488 17.61 -13.24 -8.77
N ALA A 489 16.97 -12.56 -9.71
CA ALA A 489 16.03 -13.18 -10.63
C ALA A 489 16.73 -14.15 -11.59
N ASP A 490 17.89 -13.77 -12.14
CA ASP A 490 18.72 -14.66 -12.96
C ASP A 490 19.14 -15.91 -12.17
N ALA A 491 19.60 -15.74 -10.94
CA ALA A 491 19.97 -16.86 -10.08
C ALA A 491 18.77 -17.79 -9.79
N THR A 492 17.61 -17.21 -9.51
CA THR A 492 16.39 -17.96 -9.19
C THR A 492 15.83 -18.68 -10.42
N PHE A 493 15.91 -18.08 -11.61
CA PHE A 493 15.62 -18.71 -12.90
C PHE A 493 16.46 -19.98 -13.09
N HIS A 494 17.78 -19.86 -12.94
CA HIS A 494 18.69 -21.00 -13.10
C HIS A 494 18.46 -22.08 -12.03
N MET A 495 18.20 -21.69 -10.77
CA MET A 495 17.81 -22.65 -9.74
C MET A 495 16.51 -23.39 -10.09
N ALA A 496 15.49 -22.70 -10.58
CA ALA A 496 14.24 -23.33 -10.97
C ALA A 496 14.45 -24.34 -12.12
N ALA A 497 15.23 -23.97 -13.13
CA ALA A 497 15.58 -24.86 -14.24
C ALA A 497 16.32 -26.12 -13.75
N ALA A 498 17.31 -25.96 -12.86
CA ALA A 498 18.03 -27.09 -12.26
C ALA A 498 17.08 -28.00 -11.47
N LEU A 499 16.19 -27.44 -10.63
CA LEU A 499 15.26 -28.22 -9.82
C LEU A 499 14.19 -28.95 -10.65
N ILE A 500 13.78 -28.39 -11.79
CA ILE A 500 12.95 -29.11 -12.77
C ILE A 500 13.71 -30.31 -13.35
N LYS A 501 14.97 -30.11 -13.77
CA LYS A 501 15.83 -31.20 -14.28
C LYS A 501 16.08 -32.29 -13.24
N MET A 502 16.19 -31.95 -11.96
CA MET A 502 16.30 -32.92 -10.85
C MET A 502 14.99 -33.68 -10.55
N GLY A 503 13.88 -33.31 -11.19
CA GLY A 503 12.55 -33.85 -10.85
C GLY A 503 12.00 -33.36 -9.50
N GLN A 504 12.62 -32.36 -8.88
CA GLN A 504 12.18 -31.76 -7.62
C GLN A 504 10.95 -30.85 -7.80
N ILE A 505 10.78 -30.31 -9.02
CA ILE A 505 9.61 -29.54 -9.44
C ILE A 505 8.91 -30.30 -10.56
N ARG A 506 7.66 -30.70 -10.31
CA ARG A 506 6.82 -31.34 -11.33
C ARG A 506 6.14 -30.27 -12.18
N VAL A 507 6.38 -30.31 -13.49
CA VAL A 507 5.71 -29.44 -14.46
C VAL A 507 4.42 -30.13 -14.94
N PRO A 508 3.24 -29.54 -14.75
CA PRO A 508 1.99 -30.09 -15.26
C PRO A 508 1.90 -29.89 -16.78
N MET A 509 1.67 -30.97 -17.52
CA MET A 509 1.50 -30.98 -18.98
C MET A 509 0.23 -31.75 -19.33
N TRP A 510 -0.73 -31.07 -19.98
CA TRP A 510 -1.94 -31.71 -20.52
C TRP A 510 -1.77 -32.01 -22.02
N ASP A 511 -1.09 -31.11 -22.72
CA ASP A 511 -0.71 -31.17 -24.13
C ASP A 511 0.62 -30.42 -24.35
N ALA A 512 1.07 -30.36 -25.61
CA ALA A 512 2.33 -29.68 -25.95
C ALA A 512 2.29 -28.15 -25.76
N ASP A 513 1.09 -27.54 -25.74
CA ASP A 513 0.88 -26.09 -25.64
C ASP A 513 0.65 -25.60 -24.20
N SER A 514 0.59 -26.52 -23.23
CA SER A 514 0.24 -26.22 -21.84
C SER A 514 1.14 -25.16 -21.20
N GLU A 515 2.45 -25.16 -21.51
CA GLU A 515 3.37 -24.12 -21.02
C GLU A 515 3.15 -22.77 -21.71
N ARG A 516 2.94 -22.78 -23.04
CA ARG A 516 2.66 -21.59 -23.83
C ARG A 516 1.42 -20.86 -23.33
N LEU A 517 0.31 -21.59 -23.13
CA LEU A 517 -0.95 -21.01 -22.64
C LEU A 517 -0.80 -20.39 -21.24
N ARG A 518 -0.05 -21.04 -20.35
CA ARG A 518 0.24 -20.48 -19.03
C ARG A 518 1.08 -19.22 -19.13
N PHE A 519 2.13 -19.24 -19.95
CA PHE A 519 2.99 -18.08 -20.19
C PHE A 519 2.17 -16.89 -20.71
N GLU A 520 1.41 -17.09 -21.79
CA GLU A 520 0.58 -16.06 -22.42
C GLU A 520 -0.42 -15.48 -21.41
N HIS A 521 -1.08 -16.33 -20.62
CA HIS A 521 -1.99 -15.88 -19.57
C HIS A 521 -1.29 -15.05 -18.48
N ARG A 522 -0.06 -15.40 -18.08
CA ARG A 522 0.70 -14.64 -17.07
C ARG A 522 1.16 -13.28 -17.60
N MET A 523 1.48 -13.18 -18.88
CA MET A 523 1.98 -11.96 -19.52
C MET A 523 0.87 -11.09 -20.11
N ALA A 524 -0.38 -11.56 -20.15
CA ALA A 524 -1.53 -10.88 -20.75
C ALA A 524 -1.77 -9.45 -20.24
N PHE A 525 -1.42 -9.14 -18.98
CA PHE A 525 -1.58 -7.79 -18.41
C PHE A 525 -0.71 -6.72 -19.10
N LEU A 526 0.27 -7.12 -19.90
CA LEU A 526 1.17 -6.24 -20.64
C LEU A 526 0.69 -5.96 -22.06
N SER A 527 -0.42 -6.56 -22.50
CA SER A 527 -0.91 -6.42 -23.87
C SER A 527 -1.16 -4.96 -24.27
N SER A 528 -1.60 -4.13 -23.31
CA SER A 528 -1.84 -2.70 -23.51
C SER A 528 -0.56 -1.86 -23.51
N VAL A 529 0.49 -2.30 -22.82
CA VAL A 529 1.78 -1.60 -22.76
C VAL A 529 2.61 -1.85 -24.01
N GLY A 530 2.49 -3.04 -24.61
CA GLY A 530 3.17 -3.39 -25.86
C GLY A 530 4.69 -3.54 -25.74
N GLU A 531 5.36 -3.44 -26.89
CA GLU A 531 6.82 -3.50 -26.99
C GLU A 531 7.48 -2.33 -26.23
N PRO A 532 8.60 -2.53 -25.51
CA PRO A 532 9.43 -3.74 -25.49
C PRO A 532 9.16 -4.66 -24.29
N LEU A 533 8.04 -4.47 -23.57
CA LEU A 533 7.71 -5.21 -22.35
C LEU A 533 6.80 -6.40 -22.61
N HIS A 534 5.96 -6.34 -23.63
CA HIS A 534 5.19 -7.48 -24.10
C HIS A 534 6.09 -8.39 -24.94
N VAL A 535 6.35 -9.60 -24.46
CA VAL A 535 7.22 -10.59 -25.10
C VAL A 535 6.45 -11.86 -25.43
N SER A 536 6.77 -12.48 -26.56
CA SER A 536 6.13 -13.73 -26.97
C SER A 536 6.75 -14.95 -26.26
N TYR A 537 6.04 -16.08 -26.31
CA TYR A 537 6.56 -17.34 -25.76
C TYR A 537 7.77 -17.84 -26.56
N GLU A 538 7.78 -17.64 -27.88
CA GLU A 538 8.90 -17.97 -28.76
C GLU A 538 10.15 -17.16 -28.41
N GLU A 539 9.99 -15.88 -28.12
CA GLU A 539 11.09 -15.02 -27.65
C GLU A 539 11.62 -15.45 -26.29
N PHE A 540 10.74 -15.84 -25.37
CA PHE A 540 11.15 -16.43 -24.10
C PHE A 540 12.05 -17.64 -24.33
N LEU A 541 11.61 -18.62 -25.14
CA LEU A 541 12.40 -19.82 -25.42
C LEU A 541 13.75 -19.50 -26.06
N MET A 542 13.76 -18.61 -27.05
CA MET A 542 14.95 -18.24 -27.81
C MET A 542 15.98 -17.48 -26.94
N ARG A 543 15.53 -16.51 -26.14
CA ARG A 543 16.41 -15.64 -25.35
C ARG A 543 16.84 -16.29 -24.04
N SER A 544 15.96 -17.05 -23.38
CA SER A 544 16.28 -17.73 -22.12
C SER A 544 17.11 -19.00 -22.31
N ARG A 545 17.01 -19.64 -23.48
CA ARG A 545 17.55 -20.98 -23.74
C ARG A 545 17.17 -22.01 -22.67
N VAL A 546 15.99 -21.84 -22.06
CA VAL A 546 15.53 -22.67 -20.93
C VAL A 546 15.54 -24.17 -21.26
N ARG A 547 15.24 -24.54 -22.50
CA ARG A 547 15.26 -25.94 -22.96
C ARG A 547 16.67 -26.53 -22.90
N GLU A 548 17.68 -25.77 -23.34
CA GLU A 548 19.08 -26.20 -23.27
C GLU A 548 19.54 -26.40 -21.82
N LEU A 549 19.08 -25.54 -20.91
CA LEU A 549 19.39 -25.64 -19.48
C LEU A 549 18.72 -26.85 -18.80
N ILE A 550 17.47 -27.16 -19.18
CA ILE A 550 16.73 -28.30 -18.63
C ILE A 550 17.22 -29.61 -19.24
N ASP A 551 17.53 -29.65 -20.54
CA ASP A 551 17.92 -30.89 -21.22
C ASP A 551 19.41 -31.22 -21.04
N GLY A 552 20.25 -30.19 -20.84
CA GLY A 552 21.70 -30.30 -20.70
C GLY A 552 22.21 -30.75 -19.33
N ASP A 553 23.49 -30.44 -19.07
CA ASP A 553 24.19 -30.74 -17.82
C ASP A 553 23.71 -29.82 -16.68
N ILE A 554 23.23 -30.44 -15.61
CA ILE A 554 22.74 -29.75 -14.41
C ILE A 554 23.80 -28.89 -13.71
N ALA A 555 25.08 -29.21 -13.86
CA ALA A 555 26.16 -28.42 -13.30
C ALA A 555 26.14 -26.98 -13.83
N VAL A 556 25.71 -26.78 -15.09
CA VAL A 556 25.66 -25.46 -15.74
C VAL A 556 24.70 -24.49 -15.04
N PRO A 557 23.38 -24.79 -14.91
CA PRO A 557 22.46 -23.88 -14.22
C PRO A 557 22.78 -23.74 -12.72
N LEU A 558 23.27 -24.79 -12.05
CA LEU A 558 23.66 -24.69 -10.63
C LEU A 558 24.87 -23.77 -10.42
N GLN A 559 25.92 -23.91 -11.23
CA GLN A 559 27.08 -23.03 -11.15
C GLN A 559 26.70 -21.58 -11.47
N ARG A 560 25.88 -21.38 -12.51
CA ARG A 560 25.41 -20.04 -12.88
C ARG A 560 24.61 -19.39 -11.75
N ALA A 561 23.73 -20.14 -11.08
CA ALA A 561 22.98 -19.64 -9.94
C ALA A 561 23.87 -19.24 -8.76
N ILE A 562 24.93 -20.02 -8.47
CA ILE A 562 25.91 -19.68 -7.42
C ILE A 562 26.57 -18.33 -7.75
N ASP A 563 27.10 -18.19 -8.96
CA ASP A 563 27.82 -16.99 -9.39
C ASP A 563 26.92 -15.75 -9.33
N THR A 564 25.65 -15.88 -9.76
CA THR A 564 24.72 -14.75 -9.82
C THR A 564 24.08 -14.41 -8.48
N PHE A 565 23.87 -15.36 -7.57
CA PHE A 565 23.51 -15.01 -6.18
C PHE A 565 24.65 -14.29 -5.47
N GLU A 566 25.92 -14.68 -5.70
CA GLU A 566 27.06 -13.96 -5.14
C GLU A 566 27.18 -12.56 -5.72
N LEU A 567 26.97 -12.41 -7.02
CA LEU A 567 26.91 -11.11 -7.67
C LEU A 567 25.81 -10.23 -7.06
N ALA A 568 24.59 -10.76 -6.88
CA ALA A 568 23.50 -10.04 -6.26
C ALA A 568 23.85 -9.58 -4.84
N ARG A 569 24.40 -10.50 -4.02
CA ARG A 569 24.86 -10.19 -2.66
C ARG A 569 25.86 -9.03 -2.66
N ASN A 570 26.88 -9.11 -3.53
CA ASN A 570 27.92 -8.10 -3.60
C ASN A 570 27.36 -6.72 -4.01
N GLN A 571 26.26 -6.67 -4.75
CA GLN A 571 25.60 -5.41 -5.13
C GLN A 571 24.78 -4.84 -3.98
N PHE A 572 24.00 -5.67 -3.28
CA PHE A 572 23.30 -5.24 -2.07
C PHE A 572 24.26 -4.79 -0.98
N GLU A 573 25.41 -5.46 -0.81
CA GLU A 573 26.39 -5.10 0.20
C GLU A 573 26.98 -3.70 0.00
N LYS A 574 27.01 -3.17 -1.24
CA LYS A 574 27.41 -1.76 -1.53
C LYS A 574 26.44 -0.73 -0.96
N LEU A 575 25.21 -1.12 -0.65
CA LEU A 575 24.17 -0.24 -0.09
C LEU A 575 24.05 -0.38 1.44
N SER A 576 24.90 -1.19 2.08
CA SER A 576 24.81 -1.48 3.53
C SER A 576 24.98 -0.25 4.42
N ASP A 577 25.74 0.75 3.95
CA ASP A 577 26.00 1.99 4.69
C ASP A 577 24.91 3.06 4.45
N ARG A 578 23.86 2.73 3.69
CA ARG A 578 22.72 3.63 3.40
C ARG A 578 21.51 3.26 4.28
N PRO A 579 21.17 4.06 5.31
CA PRO A 579 20.06 3.75 6.23
C PRO A 579 18.74 3.51 5.51
N GLU A 580 18.44 4.29 4.48
CA GLU A 580 17.22 4.23 3.67
C GLU A 580 17.03 2.89 2.95
N PHE A 581 18.11 2.19 2.58
CA PHE A 581 18.06 0.89 1.91
C PHE A 581 18.27 -0.29 2.87
N THR A 582 18.91 -0.05 4.01
CA THR A 582 19.38 -1.10 4.93
C THR A 582 18.28 -2.07 5.35
N MET A 583 17.07 -1.57 5.63
CA MET A 583 15.93 -2.41 6.03
C MET A 583 15.47 -3.33 4.90
N HIS A 584 15.54 -2.87 3.65
CA HIS A 584 15.07 -3.62 2.48
C HIS A 584 16.10 -4.63 1.96
N ILE A 585 17.40 -4.31 2.05
CA ILE A 585 18.46 -5.18 1.51
C ILE A 585 18.87 -6.31 2.45
N LYS A 586 18.70 -6.15 3.77
CA LYS A 586 19.09 -7.18 4.76
C LYS A 586 18.40 -8.54 4.51
N PRO A 587 17.07 -8.60 4.30
CA PRO A 587 16.39 -9.84 3.91
C PRO A 587 16.95 -10.43 2.60
N LEU A 588 17.24 -9.59 1.60
CA LEU A 588 17.77 -10.04 0.31
C LEU A 588 19.17 -10.63 0.41
N ILE A 589 20.06 -10.03 1.22
CA ILE A 589 21.39 -10.56 1.51
C ILE A 589 21.30 -11.93 2.20
N LEU A 590 20.35 -12.11 3.12
CA LEU A 590 20.09 -13.41 3.76
C LEU A 590 19.65 -14.46 2.74
N VAL A 591 18.74 -14.11 1.83
CA VAL A 591 18.31 -14.99 0.73
C VAL A 591 19.51 -15.39 -0.12
N CYS A 592 20.34 -14.43 -0.57
CA CYS A 592 21.54 -14.73 -1.36
C CYS A 592 22.46 -15.72 -0.65
N ARG A 593 22.82 -15.44 0.61
CA ARG A 593 23.75 -16.27 1.39
C ARG A 593 23.23 -17.70 1.57
N THR A 594 21.94 -17.83 1.89
CA THR A 594 21.33 -19.14 2.11
C THR A 594 21.25 -19.93 0.81
N ASN A 595 20.82 -19.28 -0.28
CA ASN A 595 20.61 -19.95 -1.57
C ASN A 595 21.93 -20.35 -2.23
N VAL A 596 23.02 -19.59 -2.07
CA VAL A 596 24.38 -20.00 -2.49
C VAL A 596 24.79 -21.32 -1.83
N VAL A 597 24.56 -21.46 -0.52
CA VAL A 597 24.90 -22.69 0.21
C VAL A 597 24.08 -23.87 -0.33
N VAL A 598 22.78 -23.69 -0.53
CA VAL A 598 21.92 -24.75 -1.07
C VAL A 598 22.35 -25.15 -2.48
N ALA A 599 22.61 -24.18 -3.36
CA ALA A 599 23.06 -24.45 -4.73
C ALA A 599 24.41 -25.20 -4.75
N ARG A 600 25.38 -24.82 -3.91
CA ARG A 600 26.66 -25.54 -3.76
C ARG A 600 26.49 -26.96 -3.26
N LEU A 601 25.60 -27.20 -2.30
CA LEU A 601 25.31 -28.55 -1.79
C LEU A 601 24.68 -29.45 -2.88
N LEU A 602 23.78 -28.89 -3.68
CA LEU A 602 23.18 -29.59 -4.82
C LEU A 602 24.24 -29.91 -5.89
N LEU A 603 25.10 -28.94 -6.22
CA LEU A 603 26.18 -29.11 -7.20
C LEU A 603 27.20 -30.18 -6.76
N ALA A 604 27.54 -30.22 -5.47
CA ALA A 604 28.43 -31.23 -4.90
C ALA A 604 27.80 -32.64 -4.83
N GLY A 605 26.48 -32.77 -5.03
CA GLY A 605 25.78 -34.04 -4.90
C GLY A 605 25.57 -34.51 -3.45
N ASN A 606 25.81 -33.64 -2.46
CA ASN A 606 25.80 -33.99 -1.03
C ASN A 606 24.39 -34.18 -0.44
N VAL A 607 23.32 -33.91 -1.21
CA VAL A 607 21.94 -33.81 -0.70
C VAL A 607 20.90 -34.40 -1.67
N GLN A 608 21.27 -35.45 -2.41
CA GLN A 608 20.38 -36.10 -3.39
C GLN A 608 19.07 -36.66 -2.79
N ASP A 609 19.09 -37.00 -1.50
CA ASP A 609 17.96 -37.51 -0.72
C ASP A 609 17.04 -36.42 -0.15
N ARG A 610 17.41 -35.14 -0.29
CA ARG A 610 16.67 -34.02 0.28
C ARG A 610 15.78 -33.35 -0.75
N ARG A 611 14.65 -32.84 -0.28
CA ARG A 611 13.73 -32.02 -1.07
C ARG A 611 14.01 -30.54 -0.85
N VAL A 612 13.99 -29.76 -1.92
CA VAL A 612 14.09 -28.30 -1.84
C VAL A 612 12.70 -27.68 -1.70
N ILE A 613 12.53 -26.82 -0.70
CA ILE A 613 11.32 -26.02 -0.46
C ILE A 613 11.64 -24.54 -0.67
N TRP A 614 10.74 -23.87 -1.37
CA TRP A 614 10.72 -22.43 -1.58
C TRP A 614 9.99 -21.77 -0.41
N GLN A 615 10.68 -20.97 0.42
CA GLN A 615 10.07 -20.23 1.51
C GLN A 615 10.14 -18.73 1.26
N PHE A 616 8.99 -18.11 0.97
CA PHE A 616 8.87 -16.66 0.87
C PHE A 616 8.78 -16.03 2.26
N LEU A 617 9.44 -14.88 2.43
CA LEU A 617 9.43 -14.11 3.68
C LEU A 617 8.54 -12.87 3.47
N PRO A 618 7.82 -12.39 4.50
CA PRO A 618 7.04 -11.15 4.39
C PRO A 618 7.88 -9.94 3.92
N ASP A 619 9.14 -9.87 4.37
CA ASP A 619 10.10 -8.81 4.03
C ASP A 619 10.84 -9.07 2.70
N SER A 620 10.62 -10.22 2.06
CA SER A 620 11.13 -10.57 0.74
C SER A 620 10.09 -11.40 -0.03
N PRO A 621 8.98 -10.77 -0.46
CA PRO A 621 7.85 -11.49 -1.04
C PRO A 621 8.18 -12.08 -2.40
N MET A 622 9.11 -11.48 -3.15
CA MET A 622 9.46 -11.91 -4.50
C MET A 622 10.57 -12.96 -4.54
N PHE A 623 11.42 -13.05 -3.51
CA PHE A 623 12.61 -13.91 -3.54
C PHE A 623 12.61 -14.89 -2.37
N PRO A 624 12.47 -16.19 -2.64
CA PRO A 624 12.36 -17.20 -1.60
C PRO A 624 13.73 -17.62 -1.05
N VAL A 625 13.76 -17.94 0.24
CA VAL A 625 14.83 -18.72 0.85
C VAL A 625 14.63 -20.19 0.49
N LEU A 626 15.67 -20.82 -0.03
CA LEU A 626 15.69 -22.26 -0.30
C LEU A 626 16.00 -23.04 0.98
N LYS A 627 15.18 -24.05 1.28
CA LYS A 627 15.40 -24.96 2.42
C LYS A 627 15.47 -26.40 1.96
N LEU A 628 16.46 -27.12 2.49
CA LEU A 628 16.59 -28.56 2.32
C LEU A 628 15.87 -29.27 3.46
N VAL A 629 14.86 -30.07 3.13
CA VAL A 629 14.15 -30.94 4.08
C VAL A 629 14.38 -32.41 3.73
N ALA A 630 14.25 -33.29 4.71
CA ALA A 630 14.32 -34.73 4.47
C ALA A 630 13.25 -35.14 3.43
N GLY A 631 13.65 -35.92 2.42
CA GLY A 631 12.71 -36.55 1.50
C GLY A 631 11.77 -37.48 2.27
N LYS A 632 10.48 -37.44 1.95
CA LYS A 632 9.54 -38.50 2.34
C LYS A 632 9.52 -39.58 1.27
#